data_AF-A0A9P6YS67-F1
#
_entry.id   AF-A0A9P6YS67-F1
#
_cell.length_a   1.000
_cell.length_b   1.000
_cell.length_c   1.000
_cell.angle_alpha   90.00
_cell.angle_beta   90.00
_cell.angle_gamma   90.00
#
_symmetry.space_group_name_H-M   'P 1'
#
loop_
_entity.id
_entity.type
_entity.pdbx_description
1 polymer ?
#
loop_
_entity_poly.entity_id
_entity_poly.type
_entity_poly.pdbx_seq_one_letter_code
_entity_poly.pdbx_strand_id
1 'polypeptide(L)'
;MNSPLLPFTTNNDTLLSHKIIKNPVSSHLLDYITIQFESIIPCVGEDYFSAKKRTQSPHQLLPSPPLTSSDSTIIPLRSFIESIVTKSNTTTGTLISTLSYAKRLKNLLSRTSKGMECTRHRIFLATIIITTKYLHDSAIKNKYWVTYAEMFTAHEINLMEKQLLQLLDYNLEINDFDTIMDYIIQLYTKEYLYHSDYIKWNHIPSLVIYKEVLEEGV
;
A
#
# COMPACT_ATOMS: atom_id res chain seq x y z
N MET A 1 -19.11 -3.09 32.17
CA MET A 1 -19.98 -3.35 31.00
C MET A 1 -19.15 -4.12 30.01
N ASN A 2 -19.42 -5.43 29.89
CA ASN A 2 -18.68 -6.32 29.01
C ASN A 2 -19.10 -6.03 27.57
N SER A 3 -18.16 -5.57 26.74
CA SER A 3 -18.35 -5.52 25.28
C SER A 3 -18.63 -6.93 24.77
N PRO A 4 -19.64 -7.15 23.92
CA PRO A 4 -19.91 -8.48 23.39
C PRO A 4 -18.78 -8.82 22.40
N LEU A 5 -17.96 -9.81 22.75
CA LEU A 5 -17.13 -10.50 21.78
C LEU A 5 -18.09 -11.16 20.79
N LEU A 6 -18.28 -10.55 19.62
CA LEU A 6 -19.06 -11.15 18.55
C LEU A 6 -18.37 -12.46 18.14
N PRO A 7 -19.08 -13.61 18.13
CA PRO A 7 -18.52 -14.86 17.67
C PRO A 7 -18.55 -14.84 16.14
N PHE A 8 -17.50 -14.35 15.50
CA PHE A 8 -17.36 -14.47 14.06
C PHE A 8 -17.16 -15.96 13.73
N THR A 9 -18.12 -16.53 13.00
CA THR A 9 -17.98 -17.88 12.45
C THR A 9 -17.10 -17.78 11.21
N THR A 10 -16.28 -18.81 10.95
CA THR A 10 -15.38 -18.88 9.77
C THR A 10 -16.09 -18.64 8.43
N ASN A 11 -17.40 -18.89 8.38
CA ASN A 11 -18.24 -18.67 7.20
C ASN A 11 -18.44 -17.17 6.89
N ASN A 12 -18.65 -16.34 7.93
CA ASN A 12 -18.85 -14.89 7.77
C ASN A 12 -17.55 -14.19 7.33
N ASP A 13 -16.40 -14.64 7.84
CA ASP A 13 -15.09 -14.09 7.44
C ASP A 13 -14.76 -14.42 5.98
N THR A 14 -15.15 -15.61 5.52
CA THR A 14 -15.00 -16.02 4.10
C THR A 14 -15.88 -15.16 3.19
N LEU A 15 -17.13 -14.89 3.59
CA LEU A 15 -18.04 -14.03 2.82
C LEU A 15 -17.57 -12.57 2.81
N LEU A 16 -17.10 -12.05 3.96
CA LEU A 16 -16.52 -10.70 4.08
C LEU A 16 -15.28 -10.54 3.21
N SER A 17 -14.34 -11.48 3.27
CA SER A 17 -13.12 -11.42 2.44
C SER A 17 -13.46 -11.38 0.95
N HIS A 18 -14.38 -12.24 0.51
CA HIS A 18 -14.86 -12.26 -0.87
C HIS A 18 -15.53 -10.93 -1.28
N LYS A 19 -16.39 -10.35 -0.43
CA LYS A 19 -17.01 -9.05 -0.72
C LYS A 19 -15.98 -7.91 -0.74
N ILE A 20 -15.02 -7.89 0.17
CA ILE A 20 -13.94 -6.88 0.20
C ILE A 20 -13.15 -6.92 -1.11
N ILE A 21 -12.74 -8.11 -1.56
CA ILE A 21 -11.93 -8.26 -2.78
C ILE A 21 -12.69 -7.84 -4.04
N LYS A 22 -14.00 -8.11 -4.11
CA LYS A 22 -14.84 -7.77 -5.27
C LYS A 22 -15.22 -6.30 -5.36
N ASN A 23 -15.24 -5.59 -4.24
CA ASN A 23 -15.58 -4.18 -4.22
C ASN A 23 -14.38 -3.31 -4.62
N PRO A 24 -14.62 -2.10 -5.18
CA PRO A 24 -13.56 -1.16 -5.48
C PRO A 24 -12.81 -0.78 -4.19
N VAL A 25 -11.55 -0.35 -4.37
CA VAL A 25 -10.69 0.07 -3.27
C VAL A 25 -11.36 1.20 -2.49
N SER A 26 -11.62 0.97 -1.21
CA SER A 26 -12.24 1.96 -0.32
C SER A 26 -11.21 3.02 0.12
N SER A 27 -11.68 4.21 0.49
CA SER A 27 -10.81 5.24 1.09
C SER A 27 -10.13 4.74 2.36
N HIS A 28 -10.85 3.99 3.20
CA HIS A 28 -10.31 3.45 4.45
C HIS A 28 -9.15 2.48 4.20
N LEU A 29 -9.25 1.64 3.17
CA LEU A 29 -8.15 0.75 2.78
C LEU A 29 -6.94 1.55 2.29
N LEU A 30 -7.15 2.61 1.51
CA LEU A 30 -6.06 3.48 1.07
C LEU A 30 -5.38 4.19 2.25
N ASP A 31 -6.13 4.63 3.25
CA ASP A 31 -5.60 5.25 4.48
C ASP A 31 -4.74 4.24 5.25
N TYR A 32 -5.27 3.02 5.46
CA TYR A 32 -4.53 1.94 6.12
C TYR A 32 -3.22 1.60 5.39
N ILE A 33 -3.27 1.45 4.07
CA ILE A 33 -2.09 1.15 3.27
C ILE A 33 -1.08 2.29 3.35
N THR A 34 -1.53 3.54 3.30
CA THR A 34 -0.66 4.71 3.47
C THR A 34 0.08 4.63 4.80
N ILE A 35 -0.63 4.37 5.90
CA ILE A 35 -0.04 4.23 7.23
C ILE A 35 0.99 3.09 7.27
N GLN A 36 0.69 1.94 6.64
CA GLN A 36 1.64 0.82 6.58
C GLN A 36 2.92 1.22 5.85
N PHE A 37 2.82 1.89 4.70
CA PHE A 37 3.98 2.35 3.92
C PHE A 37 4.76 3.47 4.61
N GLU A 38 4.09 4.39 5.32
CA GLU A 38 4.75 5.41 6.14
C GLU A 38 5.58 4.80 7.26
N SER A 39 5.11 3.68 7.81
CA SER A 39 5.78 2.97 8.90
C SER A 39 6.97 2.11 8.48
N ILE A 40 7.23 1.95 7.16
CA ILE A 40 8.35 1.13 6.66
C ILE A 40 9.69 1.77 7.03
N ILE A 41 9.81 3.08 6.89
CA ILE A 41 11.05 3.81 7.11
C ILE A 41 10.77 5.23 7.66
N PRO A 42 11.50 5.69 8.68
CA PRO A 42 11.46 7.09 9.06
C PRO A 42 12.09 7.93 7.95
N CYS A 43 11.33 8.91 7.43
CA CYS A 43 11.87 9.92 6.52
C CYS A 43 12.16 11.21 7.29
N VAL A 44 13.30 11.82 6.99
CA VAL A 44 13.63 13.17 7.48
C VAL A 44 13.21 14.16 6.40
N GLY A 45 12.41 15.16 6.77
CA GLY A 45 12.20 16.33 5.93
C GLY A 45 13.42 17.24 6.08
N GLU A 46 14.45 17.02 5.28
CA GLU A 46 15.54 17.99 5.18
C GLU A 46 15.29 18.90 3.98
N ASP A 47 15.33 20.21 4.23
CA ASP A 47 15.29 21.26 3.23
C ASP A 47 16.22 20.91 2.06
N TYR A 48 15.60 20.60 0.92
CA TYR A 48 16.18 20.11 -0.33
C TYR A 48 17.36 20.95 -0.89
N PHE A 49 17.64 22.12 -0.30
CA PHE A 49 18.68 23.06 -0.73
C PHE A 49 20.11 22.73 -0.25
N SER A 50 20.32 21.87 0.75
CA SER A 50 21.68 21.64 1.29
C SER A 50 22.43 20.42 0.71
N ALA A 51 21.73 19.48 0.06
CA ALA A 51 22.29 18.18 -0.32
C ALA A 51 23.06 18.14 -1.66
N LYS A 52 23.07 19.23 -2.45
CA LYS A 52 23.71 19.26 -3.79
C LYS A 52 25.25 19.13 -3.77
N LYS A 53 25.89 18.87 -2.64
CA LYS A 53 27.35 18.89 -2.48
C LYS A 53 28.03 17.59 -2.01
N ARG A 54 27.35 16.45 -1.90
CA ARG A 54 28.02 15.19 -1.49
C ARG A 54 27.90 14.04 -2.49
N THR A 55 29.00 13.86 -3.21
CA THR A 55 29.63 12.65 -3.75
C THR A 55 28.86 11.33 -3.65
N GLN A 56 28.69 10.70 -4.83
CA GLN A 56 28.21 9.33 -5.02
C GLN A 56 29.11 8.31 -4.30
N SER A 57 28.54 7.51 -3.41
CA SER A 57 29.17 6.31 -2.83
C SER A 57 28.58 5.04 -3.46
N PRO A 58 29.35 3.97 -3.77
CA PRO A 58 28.90 2.88 -4.64
C PRO A 58 27.92 1.84 -4.04
N HIS A 59 27.43 2.00 -2.80
CA HIS A 59 26.74 0.92 -2.06
C HIS A 59 25.35 1.26 -1.49
N GLN A 60 24.62 2.25 -2.02
CA GLN A 60 23.28 2.53 -1.51
C GLN A 60 22.24 1.52 -2.03
N LEU A 61 21.78 0.65 -1.11
CA LEU A 61 20.66 -0.31 -1.30
C LEU A 61 19.29 0.38 -1.38
N LEU A 62 19.22 1.69 -1.09
CA LEU A 62 18.00 2.48 -1.18
C LEU A 62 17.86 3.13 -2.57
N PRO A 63 16.63 3.31 -3.07
CA PRO A 63 16.39 4.07 -4.29
C PRO A 63 16.86 5.53 -4.18
N SER A 64 17.76 5.94 -5.09
CA SER A 64 18.28 7.30 -5.22
C SER A 64 17.15 8.31 -5.50
N PRO A 65 17.27 9.60 -5.11
CA PRO A 65 16.22 10.61 -5.31
C PRO A 65 16.07 11.01 -6.79
N PRO A 66 14.95 11.66 -7.18
CA PRO A 66 14.69 11.98 -8.58
C PRO A 66 15.55 13.14 -9.10
N LEU A 67 15.95 13.03 -10.37
CA LEU A 67 16.77 14.03 -11.07
C LEU A 67 15.95 15.18 -11.69
N THR A 68 14.63 15.24 -11.48
CA THR A 68 13.76 16.22 -12.13
C THR A 68 13.66 17.50 -11.30
N SER A 69 14.30 18.55 -11.82
CA SER A 69 14.22 19.93 -11.38
C SER A 69 12.87 20.58 -11.72
N SER A 70 12.03 20.82 -10.73
CA SER A 70 11.07 21.94 -10.67
C SER A 70 10.53 22.05 -9.24
N ASP A 71 10.27 23.27 -8.76
CA ASP A 71 9.77 23.66 -7.43
C ASP A 71 8.36 23.10 -7.06
N SER A 72 8.04 21.88 -7.47
CA SER A 72 6.78 21.22 -7.17
C SER A 72 6.84 20.56 -5.79
N THR A 73 5.93 20.95 -4.92
CA THR A 73 5.67 20.28 -3.65
C THR A 73 5.43 18.80 -3.91
N ILE A 74 6.14 17.93 -3.20
CA ILE A 74 5.97 16.47 -3.32
C ILE A 74 4.52 16.12 -2.97
N ILE A 75 3.83 15.43 -3.89
CA ILE A 75 2.45 14.99 -3.67
C ILE A 75 2.38 14.13 -2.40
N PRO A 76 1.42 14.33 -1.47
CA PRO A 76 1.28 13.49 -0.29
C PRO A 76 1.16 12.01 -0.64
N LEU A 77 1.74 11.12 0.18
CA LEU A 77 1.78 9.67 -0.12
C LEU A 77 0.38 9.09 -0.34
N ARG A 78 -0.60 9.49 0.47
CA ARG A 78 -2.00 9.04 0.34
C ARG A 78 -2.60 9.39 -1.02
N SER A 79 -2.37 10.60 -1.51
CA SER A 79 -2.84 11.06 -2.82
C SER A 79 -2.09 10.40 -3.97
N PHE A 80 -0.79 10.16 -3.79
CA PHE A 80 0.02 9.41 -4.75
C PHE A 80 -0.47 7.96 -4.91
N ILE A 81 -0.72 7.26 -3.80
CA ILE A 81 -1.25 5.89 -3.78
C ILE A 81 -2.59 5.83 -4.52
N GLU A 82 -3.52 6.73 -4.22
CA GLU A 82 -4.83 6.77 -4.88
C GLU A 82 -4.73 7.06 -6.38
N SER A 83 -3.89 8.01 -6.77
CA SER A 83 -3.63 8.31 -8.18
C SER A 83 -3.10 7.08 -8.93
N ILE A 84 -2.13 6.38 -8.33
CA ILE A 84 -1.58 5.15 -8.90
C ILE A 84 -2.65 4.06 -9.02
N VAL A 85 -3.40 3.78 -7.96
CA VAL A 85 -4.43 2.73 -7.92
C VAL A 85 -5.51 3.00 -8.97
N THR A 86 -5.95 4.26 -9.09
CA THR A 86 -6.96 4.69 -10.05
C THR A 86 -6.46 4.56 -11.49
N LYS A 87 -5.29 5.15 -11.79
CA LYS A 87 -4.75 5.17 -13.17
C LYS A 87 -4.33 3.79 -13.68
N SER A 88 -3.91 2.89 -12.78
CA SER A 88 -3.53 1.51 -13.11
C SER A 88 -4.70 0.53 -13.07
N ASN A 89 -5.90 0.97 -12.66
CA ASN A 89 -7.07 0.11 -12.43
C ASN A 89 -6.73 -1.09 -11.52
N THR A 90 -5.99 -0.83 -10.44
CA THR A 90 -5.57 -1.85 -9.50
C THR A 90 -6.76 -2.38 -8.70
N THR A 91 -6.90 -3.71 -8.62
CA THR A 91 -7.95 -4.37 -7.83
C THR A 91 -7.63 -4.35 -6.33
N THR A 92 -8.66 -4.50 -5.49
CA THR A 92 -8.51 -4.57 -4.03
C THR A 92 -7.57 -5.69 -3.60
N GLY A 93 -7.71 -6.89 -4.19
CA GLY A 93 -6.82 -8.03 -3.87
C GLY A 93 -5.36 -7.78 -4.23
N THR A 94 -5.08 -7.19 -5.40
CA THR A 94 -3.71 -6.84 -5.82
C THR A 94 -3.13 -5.76 -4.90
N LEU A 95 -3.92 -4.76 -4.52
CA LEU A 95 -3.47 -3.70 -3.63
C LEU A 95 -3.17 -4.24 -2.22
N ILE A 96 -4.02 -5.11 -1.67
CA ILE A 96 -3.79 -5.75 -0.36
C ILE A 96 -2.52 -6.61 -0.40
N SER A 97 -2.28 -7.32 -1.50
CA SER A 97 -1.09 -8.15 -1.69
C SER A 97 0.23 -7.36 -1.60
N THR A 98 0.21 -6.04 -1.87
CA THR A 98 1.39 -5.19 -1.66
C THR A 98 1.86 -5.12 -0.21
N LEU A 99 0.95 -5.35 0.75
CA LEU A 99 1.24 -5.29 2.18
C LEU A 99 2.19 -6.41 2.64
N SER A 100 2.18 -7.56 1.96
CA SER A 100 3.12 -8.66 2.22
C SER A 100 4.57 -8.20 2.01
N TYR A 101 4.83 -7.49 0.91
CA TYR A 101 6.15 -6.93 0.62
C TYR A 101 6.47 -5.71 1.50
N ALA A 102 5.48 -4.85 1.80
CA ALA A 102 5.66 -3.73 2.74
C ALA A 102 6.14 -4.22 4.11
N LYS A 103 5.52 -5.28 4.65
CA LYS A 103 5.89 -5.92 5.92
C LYS A 103 7.32 -6.48 5.90
N ARG A 104 7.70 -7.16 4.82
CA ARG A 104 9.08 -7.67 4.64
C ARG A 104 10.09 -6.52 4.61
N LEU A 105 9.81 -5.47 3.84
CA LEU A 105 10.66 -4.29 3.74
C LEU A 105 10.81 -3.57 5.08
N LYS A 106 9.73 -3.42 5.85
CA LYS A 106 9.79 -2.84 7.19
C LYS A 106 10.76 -3.61 8.09
N ASN A 107 10.73 -4.95 8.06
CA ASN A 107 11.65 -5.77 8.83
C ASN A 107 13.11 -5.63 8.37
N LEU A 108 13.34 -5.46 7.07
CA LEU A 108 14.68 -5.29 6.48
C LEU A 108 15.27 -3.88 6.72
N LEU A 109 14.45 -2.82 6.64
CA LEU A 109 14.90 -1.43 6.64
C LEU A 109 14.86 -0.75 8.02
N SER A 110 13.99 -1.21 8.92
CA SER A 110 13.74 -0.56 10.23
C SER A 110 14.96 -0.43 11.15
N ARG A 111 16.03 -1.19 10.93
CA ARG A 111 17.22 -1.21 11.81
C ARG A 111 18.35 -0.28 11.36
N THR A 112 18.37 0.16 10.10
CA THR A 112 19.61 0.69 9.51
C THR A 112 19.41 1.89 8.58
N SER A 113 18.18 2.34 8.35
CA SER A 113 17.91 3.26 7.22
C SER A 113 17.01 4.44 7.61
N LYS A 114 17.40 5.63 7.15
CA LYS A 114 16.55 6.82 7.11
C LYS A 114 16.29 7.18 5.66
N GLY A 115 15.02 7.39 5.32
CA GLY A 115 14.60 7.79 3.98
C GLY A 115 14.61 9.30 3.79
N MET A 116 14.54 9.73 2.53
CA MET A 116 14.16 11.09 2.14
C MET A 116 12.65 11.15 1.89
N GLU A 117 12.09 12.34 1.73
CA GLU A 117 10.63 12.55 1.61
C GLU A 117 9.97 11.68 0.52
N CYS A 118 10.60 11.49 -0.65
CA CYS A 118 10.10 10.64 -1.73
C CYS A 118 10.39 9.13 -1.58
N THR A 119 11.11 8.69 -0.55
CA THR A 119 11.51 7.27 -0.42
C THR A 119 10.29 6.36 -0.28
N ARG A 120 9.24 6.81 0.42
CA ARG A 120 8.01 6.03 0.59
C ARG A 120 7.23 5.87 -0.72
N HIS A 121 7.18 6.91 -1.55
CA HIS A 121 6.57 6.84 -2.89
C HIS A 121 7.27 5.83 -3.78
N ARG A 122 8.61 5.81 -3.73
CA ARG A 122 9.43 4.84 -4.48
C ARG A 122 9.18 3.42 -3.99
N ILE A 123 9.15 3.21 -2.67
CA ILE A 123 8.86 1.92 -2.07
C ILE A 123 7.47 1.44 -2.48
N PHE A 124 6.44 2.29 -2.37
CA PHE A 124 5.09 1.96 -2.81
C PHE A 124 5.04 1.59 -4.30
N LEU A 125 5.59 2.46 -5.17
CA LEU A 125 5.57 2.25 -6.61
C LEU A 125 6.27 0.95 -7.02
N ALA A 126 7.46 0.69 -6.48
CA ALA A 126 8.18 -0.55 -6.75
C ALA A 126 7.36 -1.77 -6.28
N THR A 127 6.73 -1.67 -5.11
CA THR A 127 5.96 -2.76 -4.52
C THR A 127 4.73 -3.10 -5.35
N ILE A 128 3.96 -2.10 -5.78
CA ILE A 128 2.79 -2.36 -6.62
C ILE A 128 3.18 -2.90 -8.00
N ILE A 129 4.27 -2.39 -8.61
CA ILE A 129 4.79 -2.92 -9.89
C ILE A 129 5.10 -4.41 -9.79
N ILE A 130 5.87 -4.82 -8.77
CA ILE A 130 6.24 -6.22 -8.56
C ILE A 130 4.99 -7.07 -8.27
N THR A 131 4.09 -6.57 -7.42
CA THR A 131 2.86 -7.29 -7.08
C THR A 131 1.99 -7.53 -8.32
N THR A 132 1.81 -6.51 -9.16
CA THR A 132 1.09 -6.65 -10.44
C THR A 132 1.77 -7.65 -11.38
N LYS A 133 3.11 -7.62 -11.48
CA LYS A 133 3.86 -8.58 -12.31
C LYS A 133 3.81 -10.01 -11.80
N TYR A 134 3.70 -10.18 -10.50
CA TYR A 134 3.64 -11.49 -9.86
C TYR A 134 2.24 -12.12 -9.99
N LEU A 135 1.17 -11.33 -9.82
CA LEU A 135 -0.20 -11.84 -9.75
C LEU A 135 -0.93 -11.92 -11.10
N HIS A 136 -0.45 -11.23 -12.15
CA HIS A 136 -1.17 -11.13 -13.42
C HIS A 136 -0.36 -11.69 -14.58
N ASP A 137 -0.97 -12.57 -15.38
CA ASP A 137 -0.36 -13.15 -16.59
C ASP A 137 0.04 -12.09 -17.62
N SER A 138 -0.67 -10.96 -17.65
CA SER A 138 -0.41 -9.81 -18.53
C SER A 138 -0.24 -8.55 -17.72
N ALA A 139 0.98 -8.34 -17.21
CA ALA A 139 1.30 -7.19 -16.37
C ALA A 139 1.62 -5.92 -17.17
N ILE A 140 1.32 -4.77 -16.56
CA ILE A 140 1.60 -3.44 -17.09
C ILE A 140 3.11 -3.23 -17.22
N LYS A 141 3.57 -2.86 -18.42
CA LYS A 141 4.99 -2.56 -18.68
C LYS A 141 5.41 -1.25 -18.00
N ASN A 142 6.66 -1.17 -17.52
CA ASN A 142 7.21 -0.01 -16.80
C ASN A 142 7.04 1.34 -17.52
N LYS A 143 7.02 1.35 -18.86
CA LYS A 143 6.76 2.57 -19.64
C LYS A 143 5.41 3.24 -19.33
N TYR A 144 4.39 2.48 -18.92
CA TYR A 144 3.08 3.02 -18.56
C TYR A 144 3.06 3.55 -17.12
N TRP A 145 3.82 2.93 -16.22
CA TRP A 145 3.97 3.39 -14.84
C TRP A 145 4.60 4.79 -14.75
N VAL A 146 5.41 5.19 -15.74
CA VAL A 146 5.90 6.57 -15.89
C VAL A 146 4.73 7.56 -16.00
N THR A 147 3.76 7.25 -16.86
CA THR A 147 2.57 8.08 -17.07
C THR A 147 1.63 8.06 -15.87
N TYR A 148 1.59 6.97 -15.11
CA TYR A 148 0.74 6.92 -13.91
C TYR A 148 1.34 7.70 -12.75
N ALA A 149 2.64 7.54 -12.51
CA ALA A 149 3.33 8.14 -11.38
C ALA A 149 3.62 9.63 -11.58
N GLU A 150 3.94 10.07 -12.81
CA GLU A 150 4.24 11.47 -13.17
C GLU A 150 5.40 12.12 -12.39
N MET A 151 6.05 11.38 -11.49
CA MET A 151 7.14 11.83 -10.61
C MET A 151 8.49 11.19 -10.95
N PHE A 152 8.50 10.13 -11.77
CA PHE A 152 9.68 9.30 -11.99
C PHE A 152 9.85 8.95 -13.47
N THR A 153 11.10 8.99 -13.92
CA THR A 153 11.49 8.57 -15.27
C THR A 153 11.45 7.04 -15.41
N ALA A 154 11.40 6.55 -16.66
CA ALA A 154 11.46 5.12 -16.94
C ALA A 154 12.72 4.45 -16.35
N HIS A 155 13.86 5.15 -16.38
CA HIS A 155 15.11 4.64 -15.82
C HIS A 155 15.00 4.44 -14.31
N GLU A 156 14.44 5.42 -13.60
CA GLU A 156 14.25 5.33 -12.16
C GLU A 156 13.26 4.24 -11.77
N ILE A 157 12.15 4.08 -12.52
CA ILE A 157 11.18 3.01 -12.25
C ILE A 157 11.82 1.63 -12.45
N ASN A 158 12.59 1.45 -13.54
CA ASN A 158 13.34 0.21 -13.77
C ASN A 158 14.34 -0.06 -12.64
N LEU A 159 15.03 0.99 -12.17
CA LEU A 159 15.99 0.88 -11.08
C LEU A 159 15.28 0.50 -9.77
N MET A 160 14.18 1.17 -9.43
CA MET A 160 13.38 0.89 -8.24
C MET A 160 12.89 -0.55 -8.20
N GLU A 161 12.36 -1.05 -9.33
CA GLU A 161 11.95 -2.45 -9.45
C GLU A 161 13.12 -3.40 -9.21
N LYS A 162 14.25 -3.19 -9.88
CA LYS A 162 15.44 -4.03 -9.74
C LYS A 162 15.97 -4.03 -8.30
N GLN A 163 16.02 -2.86 -7.66
CA GLN A 163 16.47 -2.72 -6.28
C GLN A 163 15.54 -3.44 -5.31
N LEU A 164 14.22 -3.34 -5.51
CA LEU A 164 13.27 -4.05 -4.67
C LEU A 164 13.37 -5.57 -4.84
N LEU A 165 13.53 -6.07 -6.07
CA LEU A 165 13.76 -7.50 -6.32
C LEU A 165 15.01 -8.00 -5.60
N GLN A 166 16.10 -7.23 -5.64
CA GLN A 166 17.34 -7.55 -4.92
C GLN A 166 17.16 -7.53 -3.41
N LEU A 167 16.43 -6.54 -2.87
CA LEU A 167 16.14 -6.45 -1.43
C LEU A 167 15.30 -7.64 -0.93
N LEU A 168 14.39 -8.14 -1.76
CA LEU A 168 13.57 -9.31 -1.47
C LEU A 168 14.28 -10.64 -1.80
N ASP A 169 15.52 -10.60 -2.29
CA ASP A 169 16.27 -11.75 -2.79
C ASP A 169 15.44 -12.61 -3.78
N TYR A 170 14.64 -11.93 -4.61
CA TYR A 170 13.69 -12.55 -5.55
C TYR A 170 12.67 -13.50 -4.90
N ASN A 171 12.53 -13.52 -3.57
CA ASN A 171 11.51 -14.28 -2.85
C ASN A 171 10.17 -13.53 -2.89
N LEU A 172 9.42 -13.76 -3.96
CA LEU A 172 8.14 -13.12 -4.26
C LEU A 172 6.92 -13.92 -3.80
N GLU A 173 7.10 -15.07 -3.18
CA GLU A 173 5.98 -15.89 -2.72
C GLU A 173 5.13 -15.11 -1.68
N ILE A 174 3.81 -15.07 -1.85
CA ILE A 174 2.89 -14.38 -0.94
C ILE A 174 2.14 -15.43 -0.10
N ASN A 175 2.61 -15.63 1.14
CA ASN A 175 2.07 -16.66 2.04
C ASN A 175 1.26 -16.10 3.22
N ASP A 176 1.22 -14.78 3.39
CA ASP A 176 0.55 -14.12 4.52
C ASP A 176 -0.69 -13.32 4.10
N PHE A 177 -1.22 -13.58 2.90
CA PHE A 177 -2.42 -12.93 2.38
C PHE A 177 -3.62 -13.13 3.31
N ASP A 178 -3.91 -14.37 3.71
CA ASP A 178 -5.05 -14.68 4.58
C ASP A 178 -4.91 -13.97 5.93
N THR A 179 -3.72 -14.00 6.53
CA THR A 179 -3.43 -13.27 7.78
C THR A 179 -3.62 -11.76 7.62
N ILE A 180 -3.21 -11.17 6.49
CA ILE A 180 -3.42 -9.74 6.20
C ILE A 180 -4.91 -9.44 6.01
N MET A 181 -5.65 -10.31 5.33
CA MET A 181 -7.09 -10.18 5.15
C MET A 181 -7.83 -10.23 6.49
N ASP A 182 -7.45 -11.12 7.40
CA ASP A 182 -8.02 -11.18 8.75
C ASP A 182 -7.83 -9.86 9.50
N TYR A 183 -6.64 -9.24 9.40
CA TYR A 183 -6.41 -7.92 9.98
C TYR A 183 -7.31 -6.84 9.35
N ILE A 184 -7.50 -6.86 8.04
CA ILE A 184 -8.38 -5.91 7.35
C ILE A 184 -9.84 -6.10 7.78
N ILE A 185 -10.32 -7.34 7.89
CA ILE A 185 -11.65 -7.66 8.40
C ILE A 185 -11.81 -7.12 9.83
N GLN A 186 -10.83 -7.31 10.70
CA GLN A 186 -10.84 -6.75 12.05
C GLN A 186 -10.87 -5.22 12.07
N LEU A 187 -10.17 -4.55 11.15
CA LEU A 187 -10.20 -3.10 11.02
C LEU A 187 -11.59 -2.61 10.61
N TYR A 188 -12.19 -3.23 9.59
CA TYR A 188 -13.53 -2.88 9.11
C TYR A 188 -14.59 -3.15 10.19
N THR A 189 -14.44 -4.23 10.94
CA THR A 189 -15.30 -4.57 12.09
C THR A 189 -15.23 -3.49 13.17
N LYS A 190 -14.03 -3.04 13.53
CA LYS A 190 -13.84 -1.98 14.53
C LYS A 190 -14.46 -0.66 14.06
N GLU A 191 -14.27 -0.32 12.79
CA GLU A 191 -14.88 0.87 12.19
C GLU A 191 -16.41 0.80 12.25
N TYR A 192 -16.99 -0.37 11.95
CA TYR A 192 -18.43 -0.61 12.03
C TYR A 192 -18.96 -0.44 13.43
N LEU A 193 -18.35 -1.11 14.41
CA LEU A 193 -18.77 -1.01 15.81
C LEU A 193 -18.70 0.44 16.33
N TYR A 194 -17.66 1.19 15.94
CA TYR A 194 -17.52 2.58 16.35
C TYR A 194 -18.62 3.49 15.80
N HIS A 195 -19.04 3.28 14.55
CA HIS A 195 -20.06 4.11 13.89
C HIS A 195 -21.49 3.59 14.11
N SER A 196 -21.66 2.39 14.67
CA SER A 196 -22.98 1.78 14.90
C SER A 196 -23.89 2.54 15.81
N ASP A 197 -23.30 3.26 16.75
CA ASP A 197 -24.05 4.04 17.73
C ASP A 197 -24.43 5.44 17.21
N TYR A 198 -23.97 5.84 16.01
CA TYR A 198 -24.06 7.22 15.48
C TYR A 198 -24.39 7.31 13.96
N ILE A 199 -25.60 6.88 13.54
CA ILE A 199 -26.37 7.32 12.33
C ILE A 199 -25.81 7.06 10.88
N LYS A 200 -26.73 6.59 10.00
CA LYS A 200 -26.73 6.50 8.50
C LYS A 200 -25.47 5.97 7.79
N TRP A 201 -25.37 4.65 7.80
CA TRP A 201 -24.42 3.76 7.12
C TRP A 201 -24.25 3.88 5.60
N ASN A 202 -25.21 4.50 4.89
CA ASN A 202 -25.35 4.35 3.44
C ASN A 202 -24.24 5.02 2.61
N HIS A 203 -23.29 5.71 3.24
CA HIS A 203 -22.24 6.47 2.55
C HIS A 203 -20.82 5.93 2.78
N ILE A 204 -20.64 4.89 3.60
CA ILE A 204 -19.31 4.33 3.90
C ILE A 204 -19.22 2.90 3.34
N PRO A 205 -18.50 2.68 2.22
CA PRO A 205 -18.47 1.38 1.54
C PRO A 205 -18.02 0.21 2.42
N SER A 206 -17.05 0.41 3.35
CA SER A 206 -16.60 -0.63 4.29
C SER A 206 -17.73 -1.09 5.22
N LEU A 207 -18.59 -0.16 5.65
CA LEU A 207 -19.71 -0.42 6.54
C LEU A 207 -20.90 -1.05 5.82
N VAL A 208 -21.11 -0.69 4.54
CA VAL A 208 -22.12 -1.32 3.67
C VAL A 208 -21.78 -2.79 3.45
N ILE A 209 -20.54 -3.10 3.07
CA ILE A 209 -20.08 -4.50 2.89
C ILE A 209 -20.33 -5.31 4.16
N TYR A 210 -19.93 -4.76 5.30
CA TYR A 210 -20.05 -5.43 6.58
C TYR A 210 -21.52 -5.69 6.97
N LYS A 211 -22.38 -4.69 6.78
CA LYS A 211 -23.82 -4.81 7.02
C LYS A 211 -24.48 -5.84 6.11
N GLU A 212 -24.18 -5.83 4.81
CA GLU A 212 -24.76 -6.81 3.89
C GLU A 212 -24.38 -8.25 4.27
N VAL A 213 -23.16 -8.49 4.75
CA VAL A 213 -22.77 -9.83 5.24
C VAL A 213 -23.53 -10.21 6.51
N LEU A 214 -23.73 -9.26 7.44
CA LEU A 214 -24.55 -9.50 8.63
C LEU A 214 -26.02 -9.78 8.29
N GLU A 215 -26.56 -9.15 7.24
CA GLU A 215 -27.94 -9.36 6.78
C GLU A 215 -28.11 -10.67 5.98
N GLU A 216 -27.08 -11.11 5.23
CA GLU A 216 -27.08 -12.39 4.50
C GLU A 216 -26.80 -13.62 5.39
N GLY A 217 -26.26 -13.41 6.59
CA GLY A 217 -25.92 -14.47 7.55
C GLY A 217 -27.01 -14.82 8.58
N VAL A 218 -28.22 -14.27 8.44
CA VAL A 218 -29.40 -14.50 9.31
C VAL A 218 -30.42 -15.41 8.63
#